data_AF-A0A524KHU0-F1
#
_entry.id   AF-A0A524KHU0-F1
#
_cell.length_a   1.000
_cell.length_b   1.000
_cell.length_c   1.000
_cell.angle_alpha   90.00
_cell.angle_beta   90.00
_cell.angle_gamma   90.00
#
_symmetry.space_group_name_H-M   'P 1'
#
loop_
_entity.id
_entity.type
_entity.pdbx_description
1 polymer ?
#
loop_
_entity_poly.entity_id
_entity_poly.type
_entity_poly.pdbx_seq_one_letter_code
_entity_poly.pdbx_strand_id
1 'polypeptide(L)' 'MRLKRVKMDTADLEFGMYVSELDRPWLGTPFLFQGFTIEDADHLEQLRSN' A
#
# COMPACT_ATOMS: atom_id res chain seq x y z
N MET A 1 -21.16 0.38 7.83
CA MET A 1 -19.73 0.08 8.03
C MET A 1 -18.94 1.29 7.55
N ARG A 2 -18.12 1.94 8.39
CA ARG A 2 -17.29 3.09 7.98
C ARG A 2 -15.88 2.60 7.67
N LEU A 3 -15.35 2.95 6.51
CA LEU A 3 -13.94 2.71 6.20
C LEU A 3 -13.08 3.61 7.09
N LYS A 4 -12.12 3.01 7.78
CA LYS A 4 -11.17 3.74 8.62
C LYS A 4 -9.80 3.69 7.94
N ARG A 5 -9.25 4.85 7.61
CA ARG A 5 -7.85 4.97 7.20
C ARG A 5 -6.98 4.89 8.45
N VAL A 6 -5.95 4.05 8.39
CA VAL A 6 -4.96 3.87 9.46
C VAL A 6 -3.60 3.97 8.80
N LYS A 7 -2.73 4.83 9.34
CA LYS A 7 -1.32 4.85 8.96
C LYS A 7 -0.61 3.75 9.74
N MET A 8 0.12 2.89 9.04
CA MET A 8 0.88 1.78 9.61
C MET A 8 2.21 1.62 8.86
N ASP A 9 3.14 0.90 9.46
CA ASP A 9 4.42 0.58 8.84
C ASP A 9 4.24 -0.45 7.72
N THR A 10 5.09 -0.42 6.69
CA THR A 10 5.02 -1.38 5.57
C THR A 10 5.38 -2.80 6.02
N ALA A 11 6.05 -2.96 7.16
CA ALA A 11 6.27 -4.24 7.81
C ALA A 11 4.96 -4.89 8.29
N ASP A 12 3.98 -4.09 8.73
CA ASP A 12 2.72 -4.55 9.32
C ASP A 12 1.58 -4.75 8.29
N LEU A 13 1.85 -4.49 7.01
CA LEU A 13 0.88 -4.68 5.94
C LEU A 13 0.62 -6.16 5.64
N GLU A 14 -0.65 -6.49 5.43
CA GLU A 14 -1.11 -7.85 5.13
C GLU A 14 -1.94 -7.92 3.83
N PHE A 15 -2.09 -9.13 3.30
CA PHE A 15 -2.94 -9.40 2.15
C PHE A 15 -4.39 -8.96 2.37
N GLY A 16 -5.00 -8.40 1.33
CA GLY A 16 -6.37 -7.89 1.35
C GLY A 16 -6.51 -6.50 1.97
N MET A 17 -5.44 -5.90 2.50
CA MET A 17 -5.45 -4.49 2.87
C MET A 17 -5.44 -3.59 1.62
N TYR A 18 -6.12 -2.45 1.71
CA TYR A 18 -6.18 -1.45 0.66
C TYR A 18 -5.28 -0.26 1.01
N VAL A 19 -4.31 0.01 0.14
CA VAL A 19 -3.38 1.14 0.27
C VAL A 19 -3.98 2.34 -0.45
N SER A 20 -4.48 3.30 0.32
CA SER A 20 -5.07 4.53 -0.24
C SER A 20 -4.05 5.64 -0.48
N GLU A 21 -2.96 5.66 0.30
CA GLU A 21 -1.94 6.72 0.30
C GLU A 21 -0.59 6.11 0.69
N LEU A 22 0.49 6.63 0.10
CA LEU A 22 1.87 6.33 0.49
C LEU A 22 2.43 7.53 1.26
N ASP A 23 3.44 7.29 2.08
CA ASP A 23 4.22 8.34 2.73
C ASP A 23 5.20 9.06 1.78
N ARG A 24 5.35 8.54 0.57
CA ARG A 24 6.15 9.08 -0.54
C ARG A 24 5.28 9.43 -1.76
N PRO A 25 5.78 10.25 -2.70
CA PRO A 25 5.10 10.48 -3.97
C PRO A 25 4.87 9.17 -4.71
N TRP A 26 3.70 9.01 -5.30
CA TRP A 26 3.39 7.89 -6.19
C TRP A 26 4.24 7.89 -7.47
N LEU A 27 4.75 9.05 -7.88
CA LEU A 27 5.55 9.20 -9.09
C LEU A 27 6.85 8.38 -8.96
N GLY A 28 7.07 7.47 -9.91
CA GLY A 28 8.23 6.58 -9.91
C GLY A 28 8.00 5.26 -9.18
N THR A 29 6.83 5.05 -8.56
CA THR A 29 6.41 3.74 -8.07
C THR A 29 5.64 2.96 -9.15
N PRO A 30 5.63 1.62 -9.11
CA PRO A 30 4.82 0.81 -10.02
C PRO A 30 3.32 0.79 -9.67
N PHE A 31 2.87 1.56 -8.68
CA PHE A 31 1.50 1.50 -8.17
C PHE A 31 0.55 2.47 -8.88
N LEU A 32 -0.76 2.17 -8.81
CA LEU A 32 -1.81 3.04 -9.33
C LEU A 32 -2.03 4.25 -8.42
N PHE A 33 -2.15 5.44 -9.02
CA PHE A 33 -2.42 6.70 -8.29
C PHE A 33 -3.75 6.72 -7.51
N GLN A 34 -4.69 5.83 -7.85
CA GLN A 34 -5.97 5.71 -7.16
C GLN A 34 -5.89 4.86 -5.89
N GLY A 35 -4.73 4.29 -5.55
CA GLY A 35 -4.58 3.24 -4.55
C GLY A 35 -4.82 1.84 -5.11
N PHE A 36 -4.46 0.81 -4.35
CA PHE A 36 -4.54 -0.58 -4.77
C PHE A 36 -4.68 -1.53 -3.57
N THR A 37 -5.15 -2.75 -3.84
CA THR A 37 -5.25 -3.82 -2.83
C THR A 37 -3.98 -4.67 -2.88
N ILE A 38 -3.49 -5.09 -1.72
CA ILE A 38 -2.35 -6.01 -1.63
C ILE A 38 -2.85 -7.43 -1.92
N GLU A 39 -2.55 -7.91 -3.12
CA GLU A 39 -3.01 -9.22 -3.60
C GLU A 39 -1.92 -10.30 -3.56
N ASP A 40 -0.64 -9.89 -3.57
CA ASP A 40 0.51 -10.78 -3.69
C ASP A 40 1.74 -10.26 -2.92
N ALA A 41 2.71 -11.15 -2.74
CA ALA A 41 3.92 -10.86 -1.96
C ALA A 41 4.80 -9.80 -2.63
N ASP A 42 4.75 -9.69 -3.96
CA ASP A 42 5.53 -8.71 -4.72
C ASP A 42 5.05 -7.29 -4.39
N HIS A 43 3.74 -7.07 -4.22
CA HIS A 43 3.20 -5.79 -3.75
C HIS A 43 3.76 -5.41 -2.37
N LEU A 44 3.84 -6.36 -1.43
CA LEU A 44 4.42 -6.11 -0.10
C LEU A 44 5.92 -5.78 -0.21
N GLU A 45 6.65 -6.51 -1.05
CA GLU A 45 8.08 -6.28 -1.24
C GLU A 45 8.35 -4.92 -1.90
N GLN A 46 7.56 -4.53 -2.90
CA GLN A 46 7.65 -3.22 -3.55
C GLN A 46 7.35 -2.06 -2.59
N LEU A 47 6.40 -2.26 -1.66
CA LEU A 47 6.06 -1.27 -0.64
C LEU A 47 7.20 -1.09 0.38
N ARG A 48 7.90 -2.18 0.71
CA ARG A 48 9.02 -2.21 1.66
C ARG A 48 10.37 -1.78 1.06
N SER A 49 10.56 -1.95 -0.25
CA SER A 49 11.83 -1.74 -0.95
C SER A 49 12.03 -0.33 -1.51
N ASN A 50 10.93 0.38 -1.81
CA ASN A 50 10.96 1.80 -2.19
C ASN A 50 10.83 2.72 -0.97
#